data_AF-A0A0N0N8W6-F1
#
_entry.id   AF-A0A0N0N8W6-F1
#
_cell.length_a   1.000
_cell.length_b   1.000
_cell.length_c   1.000
_cell.angle_alpha   90.00
_cell.angle_beta   90.00
_cell.angle_gamma   90.00
#
_symmetry.space_group_name_H-M   'P 1'
#
loop_
_entity.id
_entity.type
_entity.pdbx_description
1 polymer ?
#
loop_
_entity_poly.entity_id
_entity_poly.type
_entity_poly.pdbx_seq_one_letter_code
_entity_poly.pdbx_strand_id
1 'polypeptide(L)'
;MVSSEYERRIAARFATFDQDGNGYIDRADFGAAAKALLAEFGTAARSDKGQALYAGAEAFWQGMAGIADRDGDQRISRDEFVNGAVKRLRDNPERFAEIARPFLHAALDIADPDGDGRATVADTVRVLRALGAPEEVARGAADVLDADADGKVGEAEIVPAFARYFTVAE
;
A
#
# COMPACT_ATOMS: atom_id res chain seq x y z
N MET A 1 21.30 -19.28 -3.10
CA MET A 1 21.37 -17.81 -3.22
C MET A 1 19.99 -17.21 -3.50
N VAL A 2 19.19 -17.83 -4.38
CA VAL A 2 17.80 -17.44 -4.70
C VAL A 2 16.86 -17.35 -3.49
N SER A 3 16.86 -18.33 -2.57
CA SER A 3 15.96 -18.27 -1.38
C SER A 3 16.25 -17.06 -0.47
N SER A 4 17.50 -16.61 -0.37
CA SER A 4 17.85 -15.44 0.47
C SER A 4 17.40 -14.10 -0.10
N GLU A 5 17.22 -14.00 -1.42
CA GLU A 5 16.72 -12.78 -2.06
C GLU A 5 15.19 -12.78 -2.05
N TYR A 6 14.58 -13.93 -2.33
CA TYR A 6 13.14 -14.16 -2.21
C TYR A 6 12.62 -13.84 -0.80
N GLU A 7 13.26 -14.38 0.24
CA GLU A 7 12.93 -14.10 1.65
C GLU A 7 13.09 -12.60 1.98
N ARG A 8 14.16 -11.95 1.49
CA ARG A 8 14.36 -10.51 1.68
C ARG A 8 13.25 -9.68 1.02
N ARG A 9 12.81 -10.07 -0.19
CA ARG A 9 11.71 -9.38 -0.88
C ARG A 9 10.40 -9.54 -0.11
N ILE A 10 10.07 -10.75 0.37
CA ILE A 10 8.87 -10.99 1.18
C ILE A 10 8.92 -10.18 2.48
N ALA A 11 10.05 -10.20 3.20
CA ALA A 11 10.22 -9.43 4.43
C ALA A 11 10.00 -7.93 4.18
N ALA A 12 10.49 -7.39 3.07
CA ALA A 12 10.22 -6.02 2.68
C ALA A 12 8.73 -5.76 2.34
N ARG A 13 8.00 -6.75 1.83
CA ARG A 13 6.55 -6.62 1.57
C ARG A 13 5.75 -6.63 2.85
N PHE A 14 6.12 -7.50 3.78
CA PHE A 14 5.56 -7.54 5.13
C PHE A 14 5.77 -6.20 5.84
N ALA A 15 6.99 -5.67 5.83
CA ALA A 15 7.34 -4.39 6.43
C ALA A 15 6.64 -3.17 5.79
N THR A 16 6.05 -3.33 4.59
CA THR A 16 5.20 -2.27 4.00
C THR A 16 3.85 -2.19 4.73
N PHE A 17 3.37 -3.29 5.30
CA PHE A 17 2.10 -3.37 6.02
C PHE A 17 2.25 -3.25 7.54
N ASP A 18 3.32 -3.78 8.13
CA ASP A 18 3.66 -3.64 9.55
C ASP A 18 4.24 -2.24 9.81
N GLN A 19 3.34 -1.27 10.00
CA GLN A 19 3.65 0.17 10.06
C GLN A 19 4.23 0.57 11.42
N ASP A 20 3.86 -0.12 12.51
CA ASP A 20 4.43 0.11 13.83
C ASP A 20 5.68 -0.75 14.14
N GLY A 21 5.98 -1.74 13.31
CA GLY A 21 7.15 -2.60 13.41
C GLY A 21 7.05 -3.65 14.51
N ASN A 22 5.84 -3.98 14.98
CA ASN A 22 5.61 -4.93 16.07
C ASN A 22 5.76 -6.40 15.63
N GLY A 23 5.93 -6.65 14.33
CA GLY A 23 6.13 -7.99 13.77
C GLY A 23 4.85 -8.70 13.35
N TYR A 24 3.70 -8.02 13.44
CA TYR A 24 2.39 -8.44 12.97
C TYR A 24 1.81 -7.36 12.07
N ILE A 25 0.94 -7.75 11.14
CA ILE A 25 0.09 -6.81 10.42
C ILE A 25 -1.29 -6.85 11.08
N ASP A 26 -1.76 -5.72 11.56
CA ASP A 26 -3.08 -5.61 12.17
C ASP A 26 -3.89 -4.42 11.65
N ARG A 27 -5.12 -4.28 12.13
CA ARG A 27 -6.02 -3.18 11.75
C ARG A 27 -5.42 -1.80 12.04
N ALA A 28 -4.66 -1.66 13.12
CA ALA A 28 -4.12 -0.39 13.55
C ALA A 28 -3.05 0.11 12.58
N ASP A 29 -2.30 -0.78 11.93
CA ASP A 29 -1.32 -0.40 10.90
C ASP A 29 -1.97 0.37 9.74
N PHE A 30 -3.10 -0.13 9.23
CA PHE A 30 -3.85 0.51 8.15
C PHE A 30 -4.42 1.87 8.58
N GLY A 31 -4.91 1.95 9.82
CA GLY A 31 -5.35 3.21 10.42
C GLY A 31 -4.20 4.22 10.59
N ALA A 32 -3.01 3.74 10.97
CA ALA A 32 -1.81 4.55 11.12
C ALA A 32 -1.33 5.09 9.77
N ALA A 33 -1.30 4.25 8.73
CA ALA A 33 -1.01 4.66 7.36
C ALA A 33 -1.97 5.76 6.87
N ALA A 34 -3.29 5.56 7.05
CA ALA A 34 -4.28 6.58 6.68
C ALA A 34 -4.06 7.90 7.44
N LYS A 35 -3.80 7.83 8.75
CA LYS A 35 -3.52 9.00 9.58
C LYS A 35 -2.26 9.75 9.13
N ALA A 36 -1.19 9.02 8.77
CA ALA A 36 0.06 9.60 8.31
C ALA A 36 -0.13 10.37 6.99
N LEU A 37 -0.86 9.79 6.03
CA LEU A 37 -1.21 10.46 4.77
C LEU A 37 -2.03 11.74 5.00
N LEU A 38 -3.04 11.68 5.86
CA LEU A 38 -3.83 12.88 6.17
C LEU A 38 -3.00 13.99 6.79
N ALA A 39 -2.06 13.64 7.67
CA ALA A 39 -1.15 14.60 8.28
C ALA A 39 -0.19 15.21 7.26
N GLU A 40 0.40 14.40 6.37
CA GLU A 40 1.32 14.84 5.32
C GLU A 40 0.68 15.88 4.39
N PHE A 41 -0.59 15.66 4.00
CA PHE A 41 -1.30 16.53 3.08
C PHE A 41 -2.22 17.55 3.78
N GLY A 42 -2.16 17.66 5.11
CA GLY A 42 -2.98 18.59 5.89
C GLY A 42 -4.49 18.39 5.73
N THR A 43 -4.92 17.18 5.35
CA THR A 43 -6.34 16.86 5.13
C THR A 43 -7.01 16.53 6.46
N ALA A 44 -8.14 17.19 6.74
CA ALA A 44 -8.89 16.95 7.96
C ALA A 44 -9.49 15.52 7.96
N ALA A 45 -9.28 14.76 9.03
CA ALA A 45 -9.81 13.40 9.15
C ALA A 45 -11.33 13.28 8.98
N ARG A 46 -12.09 14.34 9.33
CA ARG A 46 -13.55 14.39 9.21
C ARG A 46 -14.05 14.95 7.87
N SER A 47 -13.17 15.31 6.93
CA SER A 47 -13.59 15.67 5.57
C SER A 47 -14.02 14.44 4.79
N ASP A 48 -14.68 14.63 3.65
CA ASP A 48 -15.08 13.53 2.77
C ASP A 48 -13.87 12.71 2.31
N LYS A 49 -12.78 13.37 1.88
CA LYS A 49 -11.51 12.71 1.52
C LYS A 49 -10.91 11.94 2.71
N GLY A 50 -10.96 12.52 3.91
CA GLY A 50 -10.49 11.88 5.13
C GLY A 50 -11.26 10.61 5.50
N GLN A 51 -12.58 10.67 5.43
CA GLN A 51 -13.44 9.51 5.68
C GLN A 51 -13.28 8.43 4.60
N ALA A 52 -13.14 8.83 3.33
CA ALA A 52 -12.89 7.90 2.22
C ALA A 52 -11.57 7.13 2.42
N LEU A 53 -10.50 7.79 2.86
CA LEU A 53 -9.22 7.12 3.13
C LEU A 53 -9.31 6.11 4.27
N TYR A 54 -9.94 6.47 5.40
CA TYR A 54 -10.13 5.51 6.49
C TYR A 54 -11.02 4.33 6.10
N ALA A 55 -12.08 4.57 5.34
CA ALA A 55 -12.95 3.50 4.84
C ALA A 55 -12.19 2.58 3.87
N GLY A 56 -11.36 3.14 2.99
CA GLY A 56 -10.49 2.38 2.09
C GLY A 56 -9.45 1.55 2.85
N ALA A 57 -8.82 2.14 3.87
CA ALA A 57 -7.86 1.46 4.74
C ALA A 57 -8.51 0.28 5.49
N GLU A 58 -9.71 0.47 6.03
CA GLU A 58 -10.49 -0.59 6.67
C GLU A 58 -10.85 -1.71 5.69
N ALA A 59 -11.39 -1.37 4.51
CA ALA A 59 -11.75 -2.34 3.49
C ALA A 59 -10.52 -3.17 3.06
N PHE A 60 -9.37 -2.51 2.96
CA PHE A 60 -8.13 -3.16 2.61
C PHE A 60 -7.67 -4.13 3.72
N TRP A 61 -7.68 -3.69 4.98
CA TRP A 61 -7.40 -4.58 6.13
C TRP A 61 -8.30 -5.82 6.12
N GLN A 62 -9.62 -5.63 6.01
CA GLN A 62 -10.58 -6.73 6.03
C GLN A 62 -10.35 -7.73 4.88
N GLY A 63 -10.07 -7.23 3.68
CA GLY A 63 -9.76 -8.09 2.54
C GLY A 63 -8.44 -8.86 2.71
N MET A 64 -7.44 -8.26 3.35
CA MET A 64 -6.17 -8.92 3.65
C MET A 64 -6.33 -10.00 4.73
N ALA A 65 -6.99 -9.67 5.85
CA ALA A 65 -7.28 -10.61 6.93
C ALA A 65 -8.05 -11.82 6.41
N GLY A 66 -9.12 -11.62 5.62
CA GLY A 66 -9.88 -12.72 5.02
C GLY A 66 -9.08 -13.64 4.08
N ILE A 67 -7.89 -13.23 3.65
CA ILE A 67 -6.98 -14.03 2.83
C ILE A 67 -5.92 -14.76 3.67
N ALA A 68 -5.38 -14.07 4.68
CA ALA A 68 -4.13 -14.44 5.34
C ALA A 68 -4.27 -14.85 6.80
N ASP A 69 -5.19 -14.24 7.56
CA ASP A 69 -5.45 -14.58 8.97
C ASP A 69 -6.13 -15.94 9.03
N ARG A 70 -5.40 -16.97 9.47
CA ARG A 70 -5.86 -18.37 9.43
C ARG A 70 -6.42 -18.83 10.76
N ASP A 71 -5.90 -18.31 11.85
CA ASP A 71 -6.34 -18.68 13.19
C ASP A 71 -7.41 -17.74 13.77
N GLY A 72 -7.68 -16.62 13.10
CA GLY A 72 -8.74 -15.68 13.42
C GLY A 72 -8.39 -14.75 14.58
N ASP A 73 -7.12 -14.58 14.90
CA ASP A 73 -6.66 -13.73 16.02
C ASP A 73 -6.67 -12.21 15.67
N GLN A 74 -7.07 -11.86 14.44
CA GLN A 74 -7.10 -10.50 13.90
C GLN A 74 -5.72 -9.87 13.76
N ARG A 75 -4.69 -10.69 13.59
CA ARG A 75 -3.34 -10.31 13.27
C ARG A 75 -2.85 -11.23 12.16
N ILE A 76 -1.92 -10.74 11.35
CA ILE A 76 -1.27 -11.57 10.35
C ILE A 76 0.19 -11.67 10.75
N SER A 77 0.58 -12.85 11.22
CA SER A 77 1.99 -13.16 11.46
C SER A 77 2.78 -13.23 10.16
N ARG A 78 4.11 -13.19 10.25
CA ARG A 78 4.99 -13.38 9.08
C ARG A 78 4.73 -14.72 8.37
N ASP A 79 4.50 -15.78 9.14
CA ASP A 79 4.25 -17.11 8.59
C ASP A 79 2.91 -17.16 7.85
N GLU A 80 1.88 -16.52 8.36
CA GLU A 80 0.58 -16.39 7.68
C GLU A 80 0.67 -15.53 6.43
N PHE A 81 1.45 -14.45 6.47
CA PHE A 81 1.70 -13.63 5.30
C PHE A 81 2.40 -14.43 4.19
N VAL A 82 3.47 -15.17 4.52
CA VAL A 82 4.21 -15.99 3.55
C VAL A 82 3.35 -17.13 3.01
N ASN A 83 2.69 -17.89 3.88
CA ASN A 83 1.96 -19.11 3.47
C ASN A 83 0.55 -18.82 2.94
N GLY A 84 -0.02 -17.67 3.28
CA GLY A 84 -1.36 -17.23 2.88
C GLY A 84 -1.31 -16.13 1.82
N ALA A 85 -0.90 -14.93 2.22
CA ALA A 85 -0.95 -13.74 1.36
C ALA A 85 -0.05 -13.89 0.13
N VAL A 86 1.25 -14.21 0.28
CA VAL A 86 2.21 -14.26 -0.84
C VAL A 86 1.77 -15.25 -1.92
N LYS A 87 1.27 -16.43 -1.54
CA LYS A 87 0.72 -17.39 -2.49
C LYS A 87 -0.48 -16.82 -3.26
N ARG A 88 -1.45 -16.23 -2.55
CA ARG A 88 -2.64 -15.62 -3.17
C ARG A 88 -2.31 -14.41 -4.05
N LEU A 89 -1.35 -13.60 -3.61
CA LEU A 89 -0.79 -12.47 -4.36
C LEU A 89 -0.19 -12.93 -5.68
N ARG A 90 0.53 -14.05 -5.68
CA ARG A 90 1.09 -14.64 -6.89
C ARG A 90 0.02 -15.21 -7.81
N ASP A 91 -0.95 -15.95 -7.25
CA ASP A 91 -1.96 -16.64 -8.05
C ASP A 91 -2.99 -15.67 -8.67
N ASN A 92 -3.32 -14.57 -7.99
CA ASN A 92 -4.34 -13.61 -8.43
C ASN A 92 -3.96 -12.16 -8.04
N PRO A 93 -2.88 -11.60 -8.62
CA PRO A 93 -2.37 -10.28 -8.23
C PRO A 93 -3.36 -9.14 -8.49
N GLU A 94 -4.11 -9.20 -9.59
CA GLU A 94 -5.12 -8.23 -9.95
C GLU A 94 -6.24 -8.17 -8.89
N ARG A 95 -6.69 -9.33 -8.41
CA ARG A 95 -7.73 -9.41 -7.38
C ARG A 95 -7.29 -8.76 -6.07
N PHE A 96 -6.02 -8.89 -5.70
CA PHE A 96 -5.50 -8.21 -4.52
C PHE A 96 -5.41 -6.70 -4.71
N ALA A 97 -4.99 -6.25 -5.89
CA ALA A 97 -4.97 -4.83 -6.21
C ALA A 97 -6.38 -4.23 -6.18
N GLU A 98 -7.41 -4.96 -6.60
CA GLU A 98 -8.81 -4.53 -6.45
C GLU A 98 -9.27 -4.41 -4.99
N ILE A 99 -8.76 -5.24 -4.08
CA ILE A 99 -9.01 -5.09 -2.64
C ILE A 99 -8.39 -3.79 -2.11
N ALA A 100 -7.19 -3.44 -2.59
CA ALA A 100 -6.51 -2.22 -2.19
C ALA A 100 -7.01 -0.96 -2.93
N ARG A 101 -7.71 -1.11 -4.06
CA ARG A 101 -8.13 0.00 -4.93
C ARG A 101 -8.83 1.14 -4.19
N PRO A 102 -9.80 0.91 -3.26
CA PRO A 102 -10.43 2.00 -2.53
C PRO A 102 -9.45 2.84 -1.71
N PHE A 103 -8.45 2.20 -1.09
CA PHE A 103 -7.39 2.88 -0.36
C PHE A 103 -6.47 3.66 -1.30
N LEU A 104 -6.02 3.03 -2.40
CA LEU A 104 -5.15 3.66 -3.40
C LEU A 104 -5.80 4.88 -4.05
N HIS A 105 -7.07 4.77 -4.41
CA HIS A 105 -7.86 5.87 -4.98
C HIS A 105 -7.98 7.04 -3.99
N ALA A 106 -8.31 6.76 -2.72
CA ALA A 106 -8.42 7.81 -1.71
C ALA A 106 -7.07 8.46 -1.37
N ALA A 107 -5.98 7.69 -1.38
CA ALA A 107 -4.63 8.23 -1.19
C ALA A 107 -4.22 9.15 -2.36
N LEU A 108 -4.56 8.76 -3.59
CA LEU A 108 -4.35 9.56 -4.79
C LEU A 108 -5.15 10.88 -4.72
N ASP A 109 -6.43 10.81 -4.37
CA ASP A 109 -7.30 11.99 -4.25
C ASP A 109 -6.81 12.98 -3.17
N ILE A 110 -6.18 12.49 -2.10
CA ILE A 110 -5.56 13.37 -1.09
C ILE A 110 -4.27 14.01 -1.59
N ALA A 111 -3.52 13.30 -2.43
CA ALA A 111 -2.29 13.78 -3.05
C ALA A 111 -2.52 14.64 -4.31
N ASP A 112 -3.79 14.79 -4.73
CA ASP A 112 -4.23 15.57 -5.86
C ASP A 112 -4.99 16.84 -5.40
N PRO A 113 -4.28 17.97 -5.21
CA PRO A 113 -4.90 19.22 -4.78
C PRO A 113 -5.66 19.95 -5.91
N ASP A 114 -5.36 19.69 -7.18
CA ASP A 114 -6.00 20.37 -8.31
C ASP A 114 -7.23 19.61 -8.87
N GLY A 115 -7.39 18.35 -8.47
CA GLY A 115 -8.57 17.53 -8.71
C GLY A 115 -8.65 16.99 -10.13
N ASP A 116 -7.52 16.89 -10.84
CA ASP A 116 -7.47 16.33 -12.20
C ASP A 116 -7.40 14.79 -12.24
N GLY A 117 -7.42 14.17 -11.06
CA GLY A 117 -7.41 12.72 -10.87
C GLY A 117 -6.01 12.13 -10.86
N ARG A 118 -4.95 12.95 -10.74
CA ARG A 118 -3.55 12.50 -10.75
C ARG A 118 -2.70 13.30 -9.75
N ALA A 119 -1.79 12.61 -9.07
CA ALA A 119 -0.81 13.26 -8.22
C ALA A 119 0.44 13.61 -9.03
N THR A 120 1.15 14.67 -8.67
CA THR A 120 2.49 14.90 -9.25
C THR A 120 3.46 13.80 -8.79
N VAL A 121 4.56 13.58 -9.52
CA VAL A 121 5.64 12.70 -9.04
C VAL A 121 6.14 13.15 -7.66
N ALA A 122 6.26 14.46 -7.42
CA ALA A 122 6.69 15.01 -6.14
C ALA A 122 5.70 14.68 -4.99
N ASP A 123 4.40 14.76 -5.23
CA ASP A 123 3.39 14.38 -4.24
C ASP A 123 3.35 12.86 -4.04
N THR A 124 3.59 12.08 -5.09
CA THR A 124 3.73 10.62 -4.98
C THR A 124 4.90 10.23 -4.08
N VAL A 125 6.05 10.94 -4.15
CA VAL A 125 7.17 10.75 -3.21
C VAL A 125 6.72 11.02 -1.76
N ARG A 126 5.92 12.06 -1.53
CA ARG A 126 5.41 12.40 -0.19
C ARG A 126 4.48 11.31 0.35
N VAL A 127 3.59 10.77 -0.50
CA VAL A 127 2.75 9.60 -0.16
C VAL A 127 3.62 8.43 0.30
N LEU A 128 4.60 8.03 -0.51
CA LEU A 128 5.45 6.86 -0.20
C LEU A 128 6.25 7.05 1.10
N ARG A 129 6.75 8.26 1.35
CA ARG A 129 7.45 8.60 2.60
C ARG A 129 6.54 8.56 3.81
N ALA A 130 5.32 9.07 3.70
CA ALA A 130 4.33 9.02 4.78
C ALA A 130 3.97 7.56 5.13
N LEU A 131 4.10 6.64 4.18
CA LEU A 131 3.94 5.19 4.36
C LEU A 131 5.23 4.46 4.77
N GLY A 132 6.29 5.19 5.12
CA GLY A 132 7.52 4.64 5.71
C GLY A 132 8.66 4.36 4.71
N ALA A 133 8.51 4.68 3.42
CA ALA A 133 9.60 4.50 2.46
C ALA A 133 10.74 5.51 2.70
N PRO A 134 12.02 5.09 2.70
CA PRO A 134 13.15 6.00 2.72
C PRO A 134 13.15 6.95 1.51
N GLU A 135 13.65 8.18 1.67
CA GLU A 135 13.64 9.23 0.63
C GLU A 135 14.08 8.73 -0.75
N GLU A 136 15.25 8.10 -0.85
CA GLU A 136 15.80 7.66 -2.13
C GLU A 136 14.97 6.52 -2.76
N VAL A 137 14.38 5.66 -1.93
CA VAL A 137 13.47 4.60 -2.40
C VAL A 137 12.16 5.21 -2.88
N ALA A 138 11.62 6.20 -2.16
CA ALA A 138 10.39 6.89 -2.53
C ALA A 138 10.53 7.62 -3.87
N ARG A 139 11.66 8.32 -4.11
CA ARG A 139 11.94 8.96 -5.40
C ARG A 139 12.01 7.95 -6.54
N GLY A 140 12.87 6.94 -6.40
CA GLY A 140 13.00 5.91 -7.44
C GLY A 140 11.70 5.15 -7.71
N ALA A 141 10.89 4.92 -6.69
CA ALA A 141 9.57 4.29 -6.87
C ALA A 141 8.56 5.23 -7.54
N ALA A 142 8.52 6.52 -7.19
CA ALA A 142 7.64 7.49 -7.84
C ALA A 142 7.99 7.66 -9.33
N ASP A 143 9.27 7.69 -9.67
CA ASP A 143 9.72 7.74 -11.07
C ASP A 143 9.31 6.48 -11.86
N VAL A 144 9.25 5.31 -11.20
CA VAL A 144 8.78 4.06 -11.83
C VAL A 144 7.25 4.00 -11.93
N LEU A 145 6.54 4.72 -11.05
CA LEU A 145 5.08 4.81 -11.08
C LEU A 145 4.57 5.70 -12.21
N ASP A 146 5.30 6.76 -12.55
CA ASP A 146 5.07 7.60 -13.75
C ASP A 146 5.55 6.85 -14.99
N ALA A 147 4.71 5.94 -15.48
CA ALA A 147 5.12 4.95 -16.48
C ALA A 147 5.17 5.53 -17.90
N ASP A 148 4.39 6.59 -18.16
CA ASP A 148 4.40 7.32 -19.43
C ASP A 148 5.29 8.58 -19.42
N ALA A 149 5.91 8.89 -18.27
CA ALA A 149 6.83 10.01 -18.07
C ALA A 149 6.17 11.38 -18.33
N ASP A 150 4.88 11.51 -18.00
CA ASP A 150 4.13 12.76 -18.13
C ASP A 150 4.25 13.69 -16.90
N GLY A 151 4.94 13.22 -15.85
CA GLY A 151 5.19 13.95 -14.62
C GLY A 151 4.06 13.83 -13.60
N LYS A 152 3.03 13.02 -13.89
CA LYS A 152 1.93 12.71 -12.98
C LYS A 152 1.75 11.20 -12.85
N VAL A 153 1.08 10.81 -11.78
CA VAL A 153 0.79 9.42 -11.44
C VAL A 153 -0.71 9.30 -11.19
N GLY A 154 -1.38 8.47 -11.97
CA GLY A 154 -2.82 8.24 -11.89
C GLY A 154 -3.22 6.86 -11.39
N GLU A 155 -4.52 6.64 -11.20
CA GLU A 155 -5.05 5.36 -10.71
C GLU A 155 -4.71 4.19 -11.65
N ALA A 156 -4.71 4.45 -12.96
CA ALA A 156 -4.35 3.48 -14.00
C ALA A 156 -2.90 2.99 -13.89
N GLU A 157 -2.02 3.72 -13.19
CA GLU A 157 -0.62 3.37 -13.01
C GLU A 157 -0.37 2.74 -11.63
N ILE A 158 -0.93 3.33 -10.56
CA ILE A 158 -0.69 2.87 -9.19
C ILE A 158 -1.27 1.47 -8.94
N VAL A 159 -2.46 1.17 -9.45
CA VAL A 159 -3.14 -0.11 -9.18
C VAL A 159 -2.36 -1.29 -9.78
N PRO A 160 -1.98 -1.29 -11.08
CA PRO A 160 -1.17 -2.37 -11.61
C PRO A 160 0.25 -2.37 -11.04
N ALA A 161 0.84 -1.21 -10.70
CA ALA A 161 2.15 -1.18 -10.04
C ALA A 161 2.12 -1.82 -8.65
N PHE A 162 1.06 -1.57 -7.89
CA PHE A 162 0.81 -2.20 -6.59
C PHE A 162 0.72 -3.73 -6.74
N ALA A 163 -0.06 -4.22 -7.71
CA ALA A 163 -0.14 -5.64 -8.03
C ALA A 163 1.26 -6.25 -8.31
N ARG A 164 2.05 -5.58 -9.15
CA ARG A 164 3.43 -6.01 -9.51
C ARG A 164 4.36 -6.02 -8.29
N TYR A 165 4.30 -5.00 -7.43
CA TYR A 165 5.18 -4.89 -6.27
C TYR A 165 5.00 -6.03 -5.26
N PHE A 166 3.75 -6.44 -5.04
CA PHE A 166 3.38 -7.53 -4.14
C PHE A 166 3.46 -8.92 -4.79
N THR A 167 3.67 -8.99 -6.11
CA THR A 167 3.98 -10.24 -6.80
C THR A 167 5.47 -10.56 -6.69
N VAL A 168 5.83 -11.36 -5.70
CA VAL A 168 7.21 -11.83 -5.51
C VAL A 168 7.44 -13.10 -6.32
N ALA A 169 8.13 -12.99 -7.46
CA ALA A 169 8.65 -14.14 -8.21
C ALA A 169 9.75 -14.89 -7.41
N GLU A 170 9.79 -16.22 -7.56
CA GLU A 170 10.80 -17.12 -6.99
C GLU A 170 12.17 -16.99 -7.66
#